data_AF-A0A2T2RYE8-F1
#
_entry.id   AF-A0A2T2RYE8-F1
#
_cell.length_a   1.000
_cell.length_b   1.000
_cell.length_c   1.000
_cell.angle_alpha   90.00
_cell.angle_beta   90.00
_cell.angle_gamma   90.00
#
_symmetry.space_group_name_H-M   'P 1'
#
loop_
_entity.id
_entity.type
_entity.pdbx_description
1 polymer ?
#
loop_
_entity_poly.entity_id
_entity_poly.type
_entity_poly.pdbx_seq_one_letter_code
_entity_poly.pdbx_strand_id
1 'polypeptide(L)'
;MARGNRTSLGEWTAFGGILTVSVLSLATSHWGEAIHWELLSHFKAQYFGLALLVMVGLALGQHTCLAVASIACVAFAFLPLLAFYFPNDSLARSPDESNFSLLSANVHQNSSDPAQLASAIAQADPDAVVLQEASPSWLERLSAIRNAFPFDYHRAGTILLSKTPIDEGQLKPLDSARGFVLPKFFTTEGKAVALVAAHLLPLYRSETFAPGTKLTAALRRPSTGFQARWSW
;
A
#
# COMPACT_ATOMS: atom_id res chain seq x y z
N MET A 1 -5.73 -56.87 4.57
CA MET A 1 -4.79 -56.16 5.47
C MET A 1 -5.00 -54.67 5.29
N ALA A 2 -5.83 -54.04 6.12
CA ALA A 2 -5.91 -52.58 6.19
C ALA A 2 -5.01 -52.14 7.36
N ARG A 3 -3.84 -51.55 7.07
CA ARG A 3 -3.12 -50.78 8.08
C ARG A 3 -4.02 -49.60 8.40
N GLY A 4 -4.70 -49.65 9.55
CA GLY A 4 -5.41 -48.49 10.07
C GLY A 4 -4.40 -47.36 10.14
N ASN A 5 -4.66 -46.30 9.37
CA ASN A 5 -3.81 -45.11 9.30
C ASN A 5 -3.94 -44.39 10.65
N ARG A 6 -3.25 -44.90 11.68
CA ARG A 6 -3.23 -44.29 13.01
C ARG A 6 -2.36 -43.05 12.88
N THR A 7 -3.02 -41.91 12.89
CA THR A 7 -2.32 -40.63 12.87
C THR A 7 -1.51 -40.48 14.15
N SER A 8 -0.22 -40.18 14.02
CA SER A 8 0.66 -40.02 15.17
C SER A 8 0.50 -38.65 15.83
N LEU A 9 0.94 -38.52 17.08
CA LEU A 9 0.96 -37.23 17.78
C LEU A 9 1.73 -36.16 16.98
N GLY A 10 2.79 -36.56 16.26
CA GLY A 10 3.59 -35.67 15.42
C GLY A 10 2.80 -35.05 14.26
N GLU A 11 1.92 -35.81 13.62
CA GLU A 11 1.09 -35.31 12.52
C GLU A 11 0.01 -34.35 13.00
N TRP A 12 -0.58 -34.63 14.17
CA TRP A 12 -1.52 -33.72 14.82
C TRP A 12 -0.83 -32.42 15.26
N THR A 13 0.43 -32.49 15.72
CA THR A 13 1.20 -31.26 16.01
C THR A 13 1.50 -30.46 14.75
N ALA A 14 1.82 -31.12 13.64
CA ALA A 14 2.08 -30.47 12.36
C ALA A 14 0.82 -29.76 11.81
N PHE A 15 -0.32 -30.45 11.81
CA PHE A 15 -1.61 -29.87 11.42
C PHE A 15 -2.04 -28.74 12.38
N GLY A 16 -1.87 -28.93 13.68
CA GLY A 16 -2.14 -27.91 14.69
C GLY A 16 -1.33 -26.64 14.45
N GLY A 17 -0.04 -26.78 14.07
CA GLY A 17 0.81 -25.65 13.70
C GLY A 17 0.27 -24.86 12.50
N ILE A 18 -0.14 -25.56 11.43
CA ILE A 18 -0.77 -24.91 10.26
C ILE A 18 -2.05 -24.17 10.68
N LEU A 19 -2.92 -24.83 11.45
CA LEU A 19 -4.17 -24.22 11.92
C LEU A 19 -3.91 -22.96 12.75
N THR A 20 -2.97 -23.01 13.69
CA THR A 20 -2.59 -21.86 14.51
C THR A 20 -2.06 -20.71 13.65
N VAL A 21 -1.18 -20.97 12.70
CA VAL A 21 -0.63 -19.94 11.80
C VAL A 21 -1.72 -19.33 10.92
N SER A 22 -2.63 -20.15 10.37
CA SER A 22 -3.77 -19.67 9.59
C SER A 22 -4.70 -18.78 10.41
N VAL A 23 -5.04 -19.19 11.64
CA VAL A 23 -5.90 -18.40 12.54
C VAL A 23 -5.22 -17.10 12.94
N LEU A 24 -3.93 -17.11 13.28
CA LEU A 24 -3.18 -15.90 13.60
C LEU A 24 -3.06 -14.95 12.40
N SER A 25 -2.85 -15.47 11.19
CA SER A 25 -2.81 -14.66 9.96
C SER A 25 -4.15 -13.95 9.72
N LEU A 26 -5.27 -14.64 9.96
CA LEU A 26 -6.61 -14.06 9.85
C LEU A 26 -6.90 -13.06 10.97
N ALA A 27 -6.60 -13.43 12.21
CA ALA A 27 -6.84 -12.59 13.37
C ALA A 27 -6.06 -11.27 13.28
N THR A 28 -4.79 -11.31 12.87
CA THR A 28 -3.97 -10.12 12.65
C THR A 28 -4.44 -9.28 11.46
N SER A 29 -5.13 -9.88 10.48
CA SER A 29 -5.73 -9.14 9.36
C SER A 29 -6.98 -8.34 9.78
N HIS A 30 -7.71 -8.80 10.80
CA HIS A 30 -8.94 -8.16 11.28
C HIS A 30 -8.75 -7.30 12.54
N TRP A 31 -7.79 -7.63 13.40
CA TRP A 31 -7.55 -6.98 14.71
C TRP A 31 -6.12 -6.43 14.87
N GLY A 32 -5.36 -6.31 13.79
CA GLY A 32 -3.97 -5.86 13.77
C GLY A 32 -3.71 -4.40 14.15
N GLU A 33 -4.62 -3.74 14.88
CA GLU A 33 -4.47 -2.34 15.30
C GLU A 33 -3.50 -2.17 16.47
N ALA A 34 -3.28 -3.24 17.27
CA ALA A 34 -2.26 -3.20 18.31
C ALA A 34 -0.89 -3.57 17.73
N ILE A 35 0.13 -2.79 18.08
CA ILE A 35 1.52 -2.95 17.63
C ILE A 35 2.07 -4.38 17.82
N HIS A 36 1.58 -5.11 18.83
CA HIS A 36 1.98 -6.50 19.08
C HIS A 36 1.45 -7.49 18.04
N TRP A 37 0.26 -7.24 17.48
CA TRP A 37 -0.32 -8.06 16.40
C TRP A 37 0.29 -7.72 15.04
N GLU A 38 0.90 -6.55 14.92
CA GLU A 38 1.55 -6.10 13.70
C GLU A 38 2.78 -6.94 13.35
N LEU A 39 3.61 -7.31 14.34
CA LEU A 39 4.76 -8.20 14.11
C LEU A 39 4.34 -9.55 13.49
N LEU A 40 3.18 -10.07 13.90
CA LEU A 40 2.62 -11.31 13.38
C LEU A 40 1.98 -11.15 11.99
N SER A 41 1.85 -9.94 11.46
CA SER A 41 1.35 -9.70 10.10
C SER A 41 2.45 -9.46 9.06
N HIS A 42 3.69 -9.19 9.50
CA HIS A 42 4.81 -8.83 8.63
C HIS A 42 5.30 -9.99 7.75
N PHE A 43 5.32 -11.21 8.28
CA PHE A 43 5.98 -12.36 7.63
C PHE A 43 5.00 -13.36 7.00
N LYS A 44 3.85 -12.87 6.49
CA LYS A 44 2.80 -13.73 5.92
C LYS A 44 3.29 -14.60 4.74
N ALA A 45 4.20 -14.09 3.91
CA ALA A 45 4.78 -14.88 2.83
C ALA A 45 5.65 -16.04 3.35
N GLN A 46 6.41 -15.82 4.43
CA GLN A 46 7.23 -16.83 5.08
C GLN A 46 6.35 -17.88 5.78
N TYR A 47 5.26 -17.44 6.44
CA TYR A 47 4.27 -18.34 7.04
C TYR A 47 3.57 -19.21 6.01
N PHE A 48 3.24 -18.63 4.85
CA PHE A 48 2.69 -19.37 3.71
C PHE A 48 3.67 -20.44 3.20
N GLY A 49 4.94 -20.07 3.00
CA GLY A 49 5.98 -21.00 2.57
C GLY A 49 6.18 -22.15 3.56
N LEU A 50 6.20 -21.85 4.86
CA LEU A 50 6.31 -22.87 5.90
C LEU A 50 5.08 -23.80 5.93
N ALA A 51 3.87 -23.23 5.83
CA ALA A 51 2.65 -24.02 5.79
C ALA A 51 2.59 -24.95 4.57
N LEU A 52 3.07 -24.48 3.40
CA LEU A 52 3.22 -25.32 2.20
C LEU A 52 4.20 -26.47 2.43
N LEU A 53 5.37 -26.23 3.03
CA LEU A 53 6.36 -27.28 3.32
C LEU A 53 5.79 -28.35 4.24
N VAL A 54 5.09 -27.95 5.30
CA VAL A 54 4.45 -28.89 6.25
C VAL A 54 3.32 -29.67 5.55
N MET A 55 2.51 -29.01 4.73
CA MET A 55 1.46 -29.66 3.93
C MET A 55 2.04 -30.70 2.96
N VAL A 56 3.13 -30.39 2.26
CA VAL A 56 3.83 -31.33 1.38
C VAL A 56 4.39 -32.51 2.19
N GLY A 57 4.96 -32.26 3.37
CA GLY A 57 5.41 -33.32 4.27
C GLY A 57 4.28 -34.27 4.69
N LEU A 58 3.11 -33.74 5.04
CA LEU A 58 1.92 -34.54 5.36
C LEU A 58 1.41 -35.36 4.17
N ALA A 59 1.45 -34.79 2.96
CA ALA A 59 1.06 -35.47 1.74
C ALA A 59 2.01 -36.63 1.40
N LEU A 60 3.33 -36.39 1.50
CA LEU A 60 4.36 -37.42 1.29
C LEU A 60 4.30 -38.54 2.34
N GLY A 61 3.87 -38.21 3.56
CA GLY A 61 3.59 -39.17 4.64
C GLY A 61 2.32 -39.99 4.47
N GLN A 62 1.56 -39.82 3.37
CA GLN A 62 0.29 -40.51 3.10
C GLN A 62 -0.85 -40.17 4.09
N HIS A 63 -0.76 -39.01 4.76
CA HIS A 63 -1.80 -38.50 5.65
C HIS A 63 -2.77 -37.59 4.89
N THR A 64 -3.43 -38.18 3.88
CA THR A 64 -4.26 -37.46 2.89
C THR A 64 -5.35 -36.60 3.53
N CYS A 65 -5.98 -37.05 4.62
CA CYS A 65 -7.00 -36.28 5.33
C CYS A 65 -6.43 -34.98 5.94
N LEU A 66 -5.27 -35.05 6.60
CA LEU A 66 -4.61 -33.88 7.19
C LEU A 66 -4.02 -32.96 6.12
N ALA A 67 -3.50 -33.52 5.03
CA ALA A 67 -3.04 -32.75 3.89
C ALA A 67 -4.20 -31.96 3.24
N VAL A 68 -5.36 -32.59 3.03
CA VAL A 68 -6.56 -31.91 2.49
C VAL A 68 -7.08 -30.83 3.44
N ALA A 69 -7.14 -31.11 4.75
CA ALA A 69 -7.52 -30.10 5.74
C ALA A 69 -6.54 -28.92 5.75
N SER A 70 -5.24 -29.17 5.57
CA SER A 70 -4.21 -28.14 5.48
C SER A 70 -4.38 -27.26 4.24
N ILE A 71 -4.80 -27.82 3.10
CA ILE A 71 -5.12 -27.04 1.89
C ILE A 71 -6.22 -26.02 2.20
N ALA A 72 -7.28 -26.41 2.90
CA ALA A 72 -8.35 -25.49 3.27
C ALA A 72 -7.86 -24.36 4.19
N CYS A 73 -7.03 -24.69 5.20
CA CYS A 73 -6.44 -23.69 6.10
C CYS A 73 -5.52 -22.70 5.37
N VAL A 74 -4.71 -23.19 4.43
CA VAL A 74 -3.80 -22.37 3.64
C VAL A 74 -4.57 -21.52 2.63
N ALA A 75 -5.51 -22.11 1.90
CA ALA A 75 -6.34 -21.36 0.96
C ALA A 75 -7.11 -20.25 1.69
N PHE A 76 -7.80 -20.56 2.79
CA PHE A 76 -8.59 -19.56 3.48
C PHE A 76 -7.75 -18.41 4.08
N ALA A 77 -6.56 -18.72 4.62
CA ALA A 77 -5.70 -17.71 5.23
C ALA A 77 -4.89 -16.87 4.24
N PHE A 78 -4.55 -17.41 3.06
CA PHE A 78 -3.60 -16.78 2.14
C PHE A 78 -4.18 -16.43 0.76
N LEU A 79 -5.36 -16.92 0.37
CA LEU A 79 -6.03 -16.52 -0.88
C LEU A 79 -6.23 -15.00 -0.99
N PRO A 80 -6.58 -14.25 0.08
CA PRO A 80 -6.66 -12.79 0.01
C PRO A 80 -5.34 -12.09 -0.34
N LEU A 81 -4.19 -12.75 -0.11
CA LEU A 81 -2.88 -12.17 -0.46
C LEU A 81 -2.65 -12.21 -1.97
N LEU A 82 -3.24 -13.15 -2.70
CA LEU A 82 -3.06 -13.25 -4.15
C LEU A 82 -3.51 -11.98 -4.87
N ALA A 83 -4.55 -11.30 -4.36
CA ALA A 83 -5.03 -10.02 -4.89
C ALA A 83 -3.99 -8.88 -4.82
N PHE A 84 -2.93 -9.01 -4.00
CA PHE A 84 -1.84 -8.04 -3.95
C PHE A 84 -0.69 -8.37 -4.92
N TYR A 85 -0.57 -9.63 -5.34
CA TYR A 85 0.53 -10.09 -6.20
C TYR A 85 0.13 -10.20 -7.67
N PHE A 86 -1.15 -10.37 -7.96
CA PHE A 86 -1.66 -10.37 -9.32
C PHE A 86 -2.27 -9.00 -9.64
N PRO A 87 -1.78 -8.31 -10.69
CA PRO A 87 -2.42 -7.10 -11.18
C PRO A 87 -3.89 -7.37 -11.47
N ASN A 88 -4.77 -6.51 -10.96
CA ASN A 88 -6.13 -6.49 -11.46
C ASN A 88 -6.10 -5.83 -12.83
N ASP A 89 -6.20 -6.64 -13.89
CA ASP A 89 -6.33 -6.17 -15.28
C ASP A 89 -7.62 -5.34 -15.53
N SER A 90 -8.47 -5.17 -14.51
CA SER A 90 -9.66 -4.31 -14.55
C SER A 90 -9.35 -2.82 -14.63
N LEU A 91 -8.08 -2.41 -14.53
CA LEU A 91 -7.62 -1.11 -15.05
C LEU A 91 -7.51 -1.20 -16.58
N ALA A 92 -8.65 -1.41 -17.25
CA ALA A 92 -8.73 -1.25 -18.69
C ALA A 92 -8.32 0.19 -19.03
N ARG A 93 -7.14 0.32 -19.65
CA ARG A 93 -6.60 1.53 -20.26
C ARG A 93 -7.71 2.18 -21.10
N SER A 94 -8.29 3.25 -20.56
CA SER A 94 -9.36 3.98 -21.24
C SER A 94 -8.78 4.57 -22.53
N PRO A 95 -9.42 4.46 -23.70
CA PRO A 95 -8.88 4.95 -24.97
C PRO A 95 -8.54 6.45 -25.00
N ASP A 96 -8.97 7.21 -24.00
CA ASP A 96 -8.79 8.66 -23.86
C ASP A 96 -7.84 9.01 -22.69
N GLU A 97 -6.76 8.24 -22.52
CA GLU A 97 -5.73 8.50 -21.51
C GLU A 97 -5.20 9.93 -21.69
N SER A 98 -5.55 10.83 -20.77
CA SER A 98 -4.76 12.02 -20.52
C SER A 98 -3.36 11.54 -20.14
N ASN A 99 -2.33 11.92 -20.90
CA ASN A 99 -0.95 11.66 -20.53
C ASN A 99 -0.57 12.58 -19.37
N PHE A 100 -1.02 12.23 -18.16
CA PHE A 100 -0.63 12.93 -16.94
C PHE A 100 0.59 12.23 -16.34
N SER A 101 1.71 12.94 -16.25
CA SER A 101 2.93 12.43 -15.63
C SER A 101 3.10 12.98 -14.22
N LEU A 102 3.22 12.09 -13.23
CA LEU A 102 3.41 12.41 -11.83
C LEU A 102 4.70 11.77 -11.32
N LEU A 103 5.61 12.57 -10.77
CA LEU A 103 6.76 12.07 -10.02
C LEU A 103 6.47 12.15 -8.52
N SER A 104 6.65 11.06 -7.78
CA SER A 104 6.60 11.11 -6.32
C SER A 104 7.88 10.55 -5.70
N ALA A 105 8.40 11.26 -4.71
CA ALA A 105 9.62 10.90 -4.00
C ALA A 105 9.51 11.20 -2.50
N ASN A 106 9.88 10.25 -1.65
CA ASN A 106 10.21 10.56 -0.27
C ASN A 106 11.66 11.05 -0.24
N VAL A 107 11.86 12.32 0.11
CA VAL A 107 13.16 12.98 -0.02
C VAL A 107 13.97 12.96 1.27
N HIS A 108 13.38 12.56 2.39
CA HIS A 108 13.91 12.71 3.74
C HIS A 108 14.35 14.16 4.03
N GLN A 109 13.76 14.80 5.04
CA GLN A 109 13.95 16.24 5.30
C GLN A 109 15.42 16.69 5.39
N ASN A 110 16.31 15.80 5.81
CA ASN A 110 17.74 16.04 5.98
C ASN A 110 18.62 15.50 4.84
N SER A 111 18.05 15.03 3.72
CA SER A 111 18.86 14.55 2.59
C SER A 111 19.77 15.67 2.06
N SER A 112 21.00 15.31 1.67
CA SER A 112 22.06 16.25 1.30
C SER A 112 22.12 16.58 -0.18
N ASP A 113 21.35 15.91 -1.06
CA ASP A 113 21.49 16.06 -2.52
C ASP A 113 20.21 16.50 -3.27
N PRO A 114 19.85 17.79 -3.20
CA PRO A 114 18.75 18.36 -3.98
C PRO A 114 19.07 18.45 -5.47
N ALA A 115 20.35 18.52 -5.83
CA ALA A 115 20.77 18.72 -7.21
C ALA A 115 20.50 17.46 -8.04
N GLN A 116 20.77 16.28 -7.46
CA GLN A 116 20.41 15.01 -8.08
C GLN A 116 18.89 14.89 -8.28
N LEU A 117 18.10 15.26 -7.26
CA LEU A 117 16.63 15.24 -7.39
C LEU A 117 16.14 16.23 -8.46
N ALA A 118 16.67 17.46 -8.48
CA ALA A 118 16.34 18.45 -9.49
C ALA A 118 16.67 17.96 -10.91
N SER A 119 17.84 17.31 -11.09
CA SER A 119 18.22 16.70 -12.37
C SER A 119 17.27 15.57 -12.77
N ALA A 120 16.87 14.72 -11.83
CA ALA A 120 15.93 13.63 -12.09
C ALA A 120 14.54 14.17 -12.48
N ILE A 121 14.06 15.21 -11.80
CA ILE A 121 12.80 15.90 -12.13
C ILE A 121 12.89 16.52 -13.52
N ALA A 122 13.97 17.24 -13.81
CA ALA A 122 14.16 17.88 -15.12
C ALA A 122 14.24 16.85 -16.26
N GLN A 123 14.87 15.69 -16.03
CA GLN A 123 14.96 14.62 -17.01
C GLN A 123 13.61 13.91 -17.24
N ALA A 124 12.83 13.71 -16.18
CA ALA A 124 11.52 13.08 -16.27
C ALA A 124 10.42 14.02 -16.80
N ASP A 125 10.62 15.34 -16.67
CA ASP A 125 9.71 16.42 -17.06
C ASP A 125 8.22 16.20 -16.70
N PRO A 126 7.89 15.82 -15.45
CA PRO A 126 6.51 15.50 -15.07
C PRO A 126 5.60 16.74 -15.08
N ASP A 127 4.28 16.53 -15.13
CA ASP A 127 3.29 17.62 -14.98
C ASP A 127 3.22 18.12 -13.53
N ALA A 128 3.44 17.22 -12.57
CA ALA A 128 3.48 17.53 -11.15
C ALA A 128 4.49 16.65 -10.40
N VAL A 129 4.95 17.15 -9.26
CA VAL A 129 5.88 16.46 -8.36
C VAL A 129 5.31 16.45 -6.95
N VAL A 130 5.29 15.28 -6.30
CA VAL A 130 4.88 15.14 -4.89
C VAL A 130 6.07 14.67 -4.06
N LEU A 131 6.59 15.56 -3.21
CA LEU A 131 7.69 15.28 -2.29
C LEU A 131 7.15 14.97 -0.90
N GLN A 132 7.58 13.85 -0.33
CA GLN A 132 7.22 13.41 1.02
C GLN A 132 8.43 13.56 1.94
N GLU A 133 8.18 13.82 3.23
CA GLU A 133 9.21 14.23 4.20
C GLU A 133 9.98 15.48 3.78
N ALA A 134 9.33 16.38 3.03
CA ALA A 134 9.93 17.63 2.59
C ALA A 134 9.59 18.77 3.56
N SER A 135 10.61 19.45 4.06
CA SER A 135 10.49 20.74 4.75
C SER A 135 10.31 21.88 3.74
N PRO A 136 9.73 23.03 4.12
CA PRO A 136 9.61 24.20 3.23
C PRO A 136 10.94 24.66 2.61
N SER A 137 12.07 24.44 3.28
CA SER A 137 13.41 24.74 2.75
C SER A 137 13.77 23.97 1.47
N TRP A 138 13.07 22.87 1.15
CA TRP A 138 13.23 22.18 -0.14
C TRP A 138 12.87 23.05 -1.33
N LEU A 139 11.94 24.01 -1.18
CA LEU A 139 11.56 24.93 -2.26
C LEU A 139 12.74 25.82 -2.68
N GLU A 140 13.55 26.27 -1.72
CA GLU A 140 14.76 27.05 -1.98
C GLU A 140 15.85 26.18 -2.61
N ARG A 141 16.01 24.96 -2.09
CA ARG A 141 17.01 23.99 -2.56
C ARG A 141 16.72 23.47 -3.97
N LEU A 142 15.46 23.51 -4.40
CA LEU A 142 14.99 23.16 -5.75
C LEU A 142 14.77 24.38 -6.65
N SER A 143 15.38 25.53 -6.31
CA SER A 143 15.27 26.78 -7.08
C SER A 143 15.57 26.61 -8.58
N ALA A 144 16.47 25.70 -8.95
CA ALA A 144 16.83 25.41 -10.34
C ALA A 144 15.64 24.95 -11.21
N ILE A 145 14.62 24.32 -10.63
CA ILE A 145 13.43 23.84 -11.35
C ILE A 145 12.19 24.70 -11.11
N ARG A 146 12.30 25.77 -10.31
CA ARG A 146 11.14 26.59 -9.91
C ARG A 146 10.45 27.28 -11.09
N ASN A 147 11.20 27.63 -12.13
CA ASN A 147 10.62 28.20 -13.35
C ASN A 147 9.76 27.18 -14.11
N ALA A 148 10.11 25.89 -14.04
CA ALA A 148 9.33 24.82 -14.67
C ALA A 148 8.09 24.46 -13.84
N PHE A 149 8.14 24.64 -12.52
CA PHE A 149 7.03 24.37 -11.59
C PHE A 149 6.67 25.64 -10.79
N PRO A 150 5.96 26.60 -11.41
CA PRO A 150 5.68 27.89 -10.78
C PRO A 150 4.64 27.83 -9.65
N PHE A 151 3.89 26.73 -9.52
CA PHE A 151 2.89 26.56 -8.48
C PHE A 151 3.34 25.51 -7.47
N ASP A 152 3.21 25.83 -6.19
CA ASP A 152 3.50 24.91 -5.09
C ASP A 152 2.42 24.92 -4.02
N TYR A 153 2.28 23.80 -3.32
CA TYR A 153 1.45 23.67 -2.12
C TYR A 153 2.17 22.77 -1.12
N HIS A 154 2.13 23.14 0.16
CA HIS A 154 2.78 22.35 1.21
C HIS A 154 1.84 22.11 2.38
N ARG A 155 1.82 20.87 2.89
CA ARG A 155 1.07 20.50 4.09
C ARG A 155 1.66 19.25 4.72
N ALA A 156 1.83 19.28 6.05
CA ALA A 156 2.19 18.12 6.86
C ALA A 156 3.45 17.35 6.38
N GLY A 157 4.47 18.05 5.88
CA GLY A 157 5.69 17.42 5.37
C GLY A 157 5.56 16.81 3.97
N THR A 158 4.48 17.17 3.25
CA THR A 158 4.27 16.84 1.84
C THR A 158 4.23 18.14 1.03
N ILE A 159 4.98 18.20 -0.07
CA ILE A 159 5.00 19.32 -1.01
C ILE A 159 4.52 18.83 -2.38
N LEU A 160 3.59 19.57 -2.99
CA LEU A 160 3.20 19.45 -4.40
C LEU A 160 3.85 20.59 -5.17
N LEU A 161 4.59 20.28 -6.23
CA LEU A 161 5.05 21.23 -7.26
C LEU A 161 4.27 20.94 -8.54
N SER A 162 3.87 21.99 -9.26
CA SER A 162 2.98 21.85 -10.41
C SER A 162 3.32 22.85 -11.53
N LYS A 163 3.17 22.39 -12.78
CA LYS A 163 3.19 23.23 -13.98
C LYS A 163 1.91 24.08 -14.11
N THR A 164 0.80 23.61 -13.55
CA THR A 164 -0.54 24.23 -13.64
C THR A 164 -1.03 24.77 -12.28
N PRO A 165 -1.94 25.77 -12.28
CA PRO A 165 -2.46 26.34 -11.03
C PRO A 165 -3.10 25.30 -10.11
N ILE A 166 -2.84 25.45 -8.81
CA ILE A 166 -3.44 24.64 -7.75
C ILE A 166 -4.62 25.41 -7.16
N ASP A 167 -5.82 24.83 -7.23
CA ASP A 167 -7.00 25.38 -6.55
C ASP A 167 -7.01 24.94 -5.08
N GLU A 168 -6.41 25.76 -4.21
CA GLU A 168 -6.33 25.48 -2.79
C GLU A 168 -7.70 25.37 -2.10
N GLY A 169 -8.74 25.99 -2.66
CA GLY A 169 -10.11 25.91 -2.15
C GLY A 169 -10.71 24.49 -2.25
N GLN A 170 -10.13 23.64 -3.10
CA GLN A 170 -10.55 22.25 -3.26
C GLN A 170 -9.69 21.25 -2.47
N LEU A 171 -8.63 21.70 -1.82
CA LEU A 171 -7.75 20.83 -1.05
C LEU A 171 -8.44 20.37 0.23
N LYS A 172 -8.52 19.05 0.39
CA LYS A 172 -9.05 18.42 1.60
C LYS A 172 -7.91 17.71 2.33
N PRO A 173 -7.68 17.96 3.63
CA PRO A 173 -6.71 17.20 4.39
C PRO A 173 -7.10 15.71 4.46
N LEU A 174 -6.11 14.84 4.56
CA LEU A 174 -6.34 13.42 4.85
C LEU A 174 -6.44 13.25 6.38
N ASP A 175 -7.60 12.81 6.88
CA ASP A 175 -7.81 12.62 8.32
C ASP A 175 -6.95 11.49 8.92
N SER A 176 -6.49 10.54 8.08
CA SER A 176 -5.78 9.32 8.50
C SER A 176 -4.31 9.26 8.09
N ALA A 177 -3.78 10.31 7.43
CA ALA A 177 -2.41 10.35 6.96
C ALA A 177 -1.89 11.79 6.86
N ARG A 178 -0.57 11.97 6.77
CA ARG A 178 -0.03 13.28 6.40
C ARG A 178 -0.26 13.48 4.91
N GLY A 179 -0.94 14.56 4.52
CA GLY A 179 -1.19 14.85 3.11
C GLY A 179 -2.56 15.45 2.84
N PHE A 180 -3.00 15.33 1.59
CA PHE A 180 -4.21 15.99 1.08
C PHE A 180 -4.76 15.28 -0.16
N VAL A 181 -6.03 15.57 -0.44
CA VAL A 181 -6.75 15.23 -1.66
C VAL A 181 -7.05 16.50 -2.42
N LEU A 182 -6.78 16.48 -3.72
CA LEU A 182 -7.20 17.49 -4.67
C LEU A 182 -8.14 16.81 -5.69
N PRO A 183 -9.47 16.89 -5.52
CA PRO A 183 -10.43 16.19 -6.36
C PRO A 183 -10.37 16.63 -7.83
N LYS A 184 -9.95 17.86 -8.08
CA LYS A 184 -9.81 18.44 -9.40
C LYS A 184 -8.47 19.17 -9.52
N PHE A 185 -7.53 18.49 -10.16
CA PHE A 185 -6.24 19.01 -10.56
C PHE A 185 -6.19 19.03 -12.08
N PHE A 186 -5.75 20.12 -12.69
CA PHE A 186 -5.75 20.24 -14.14
C PHE A 186 -4.37 19.88 -14.69
N THR A 187 -4.35 18.96 -15.66
CA THR A 187 -3.17 18.66 -16.48
C THR A 187 -2.79 19.87 -17.34
N THR A 188 -1.58 19.84 -17.91
CA THR A 188 -1.12 20.85 -18.89
C THR A 188 -2.02 20.93 -20.13
N GLU A 189 -2.72 19.84 -20.47
CA GLU A 189 -3.73 19.77 -21.54
C GLU A 189 -5.14 20.27 -21.11
N GLY A 190 -5.31 20.71 -19.86
CA GLY A 190 -6.59 21.20 -19.34
C GLY A 190 -7.59 20.10 -18.95
N LYS A 191 -7.21 18.82 -19.04
CA LYS A 191 -8.02 17.70 -18.51
C LYS A 191 -7.95 17.67 -16.99
N ALA A 192 -9.09 17.40 -16.33
CA ALA A 192 -9.17 17.30 -14.87
C ALA A 192 -8.86 15.87 -14.40
N VAL A 193 -7.94 15.74 -13.46
CA VAL A 193 -7.56 14.51 -12.76
C VAL A 193 -7.73 14.69 -11.26
N ALA A 194 -7.97 13.62 -10.53
CA ALA A 194 -7.93 13.66 -9.06
C ALA A 194 -6.53 13.29 -8.58
N LEU A 195 -5.96 14.10 -7.69
CA LEU A 195 -4.65 13.87 -7.10
C LEU A 195 -4.81 13.58 -5.61
N VAL A 196 -4.23 12.47 -5.16
CA VAL A 196 -4.17 12.09 -3.74
C VAL A 196 -2.70 12.02 -3.36
N ALA A 197 -2.26 12.96 -2.52
CA ALA A 197 -0.91 12.96 -1.97
C ALA A 197 -0.97 12.48 -0.52
N ALA A 198 -0.46 11.28 -0.25
CA ALA A 198 -0.46 10.69 1.08
C ALA A 198 0.94 10.26 1.49
N HIS A 199 1.32 10.62 2.71
CA HIS A 199 2.50 10.14 3.42
C HIS A 199 2.03 9.44 4.69
N LEU A 200 2.12 8.11 4.68
CA LEU A 200 1.72 7.26 5.79
C LEU A 200 2.66 7.46 6.98
N LEU A 201 2.10 7.54 8.19
CA LEU A 201 2.93 7.58 9.38
C LEU A 201 3.64 6.23 9.56
N PRO A 202 4.93 6.23 9.95
CA PRO A 202 5.60 4.99 10.32
C PRO A 202 4.85 4.34 11.48
N LEU A 203 4.64 3.02 11.37
CA LEU A 203 3.75 2.23 12.22
C LEU A 203 4.14 2.21 13.71
N TYR A 204 5.32 2.74 14.06
CA TYR A 204 5.81 2.84 15.43
C TYR A 204 5.27 4.05 16.23
N ARG A 205 4.59 5.04 15.59
CA ARG A 205 4.16 6.26 16.29
C ARG A 205 2.63 6.49 16.27
N SER A 206 2.02 6.09 17.39
CA SER A 206 0.80 6.63 18.05
C SER A 206 -0.59 6.09 17.71
N GLU A 207 -1.32 5.88 18.81
CA GLU A 207 -2.69 5.38 19.03
C GLU A 207 -3.82 6.23 18.43
N THR A 208 -3.50 7.23 17.60
CA THR A 208 -4.44 8.24 17.10
C THR A 208 -4.75 8.13 15.61
N PHE A 209 -4.05 7.26 14.87
CA PHE A 209 -4.18 7.20 13.41
C PHE A 209 -4.41 5.76 12.90
N ALA A 210 -5.28 5.68 11.90
CA ALA A 210 -5.70 4.44 11.28
C ALA A 210 -4.52 3.77 10.53
N PRO A 211 -4.24 2.45 10.70
CA PRO A 211 -3.17 1.76 9.97
C PRO A 211 -3.26 1.95 8.45
N GLY A 212 -2.17 1.74 7.70
CA GLY A 212 -2.14 1.93 6.24
C GLY A 212 -3.20 1.15 5.45
N THR A 213 -3.69 0.03 6.00
CA THR A 213 -4.84 -0.74 5.49
C THR A 213 -6.18 -0.01 5.62
N LYS A 214 -6.34 0.87 6.62
CA LYS A 214 -7.52 1.73 6.77
C LYS A 214 -7.44 2.98 5.88
N LEU A 215 -6.26 3.47 5.51
CA LEU A 215 -6.14 4.57 4.52
C LEU A 215 -6.65 4.12 3.14
N THR A 216 -6.27 2.93 2.68
CA THR A 216 -6.79 2.36 1.42
C THR A 216 -8.31 2.18 1.46
N ALA A 217 -8.88 1.84 2.63
CA ALA A 217 -10.33 1.80 2.82
C ALA A 217 -10.99 3.19 2.94
N ALA A 218 -10.32 4.18 3.52
CA ALA A 218 -10.80 5.56 3.64
C ALA A 218 -10.80 6.28 2.29
N LEU A 219 -9.78 6.03 1.45
CA LEU A 219 -9.76 6.46 0.05
C LEU A 219 -10.84 5.78 -0.81
N ARG A 220 -11.43 4.68 -0.32
CA ARG A 220 -12.63 4.04 -0.92
C ARG A 220 -13.95 4.60 -0.38
N ARG A 221 -13.97 5.41 0.69
CA ARG A 221 -15.23 5.89 1.28
C ARG A 221 -15.76 7.16 0.57
N PRO A 222 -17.07 7.27 0.33
CA PRO A 222 -17.69 8.38 -0.42
C PRO A 222 -17.57 9.78 0.20
N SER A 223 -17.14 9.90 1.47
CA SER A 223 -17.20 11.15 2.24
C SER A 223 -16.18 12.20 1.80
N THR A 224 -15.18 11.85 0.99
CA THR A 224 -14.21 12.80 0.44
C THR A 224 -14.72 13.55 -0.80
N GLY A 225 -15.92 13.22 -1.31
CA GLY A 225 -16.42 13.73 -2.59
C GLY A 225 -15.67 13.17 -3.80
N PHE A 226 -14.75 12.23 -3.58
CA PHE A 226 -14.06 11.46 -4.59
C PHE A 226 -14.81 10.13 -4.75
N GLN A 227 -15.64 10.00 -5.79
CA GLN A 227 -16.15 8.70 -6.21
C GLN A 227 -15.16 8.06 -7.18
N ALA A 228 -14.19 7.32 -6.65
CA ALA A 228 -13.57 6.29 -7.46
C ALA A 228 -14.55 5.12 -7.55
N ARG A 229 -15.28 5.03 -8.66
CA ARG A 229 -16.09 3.85 -8.99
C ARG A 229 -15.13 2.71 -9.31
N TRP A 230 -14.86 1.88 -8.32
CA TRP A 230 -14.20 0.60 -8.51
C TRP A 230 -15.30 -0.45 -8.64
N SER A 231 -15.56 -0.92 -9.86
CA SER A 231 -16.38 -2.12 -10.09
C SER A 231 -15.53 -3.35 -9.85
N TRP A 232 -16.02 -4.25 -9.01
CA TRP A 232 -15.44 -5.57 -8.73
C TRP A 232 -15.47 -6.46 -9.97
#